data_AF-A0A2W1ASH1-F1
#
_entry.id   AF-A0A2W1ASH1-F1
#
_cell.length_a   1.000
_cell.length_b   1.000
_cell.length_c   1.000
_cell.angle_alpha   90.00
_cell.angle_beta   90.00
_cell.angle_gamma   90.00
#
_symmetry.space_group_name_H-M   'P 1'
#
loop_
_entity.id
_entity.type
_entity.pdbx_description
1 polymer ?
#
loop_
_entity_poly.entity_id
_entity_poly.type
_entity_poly.pdbx_seq_one_letter_code
_entity_poly.pdbx_strand_id
1 'polypeptide(L)'
;MRGLESKGEVSQIFVTEAEMSERIRAVFEEEVDQEEVEVDRRILVLLGLLEPDLDLFQTYTDVYSEQVVGYYSPEDKEMVISTNTENLSPGDRVTYVHEYTHALQDQHFDLAASDKRLEEAGNDDASAAFHALVEGDATLAMSAYAYASLTEDEFDQLSSSDGENSAFDDAPEFLQAAFLFPYVEGVEFVGQIFEHGGWDAIDAAFSDPPKSTEHILHFEKYLSGEDPLEVSLNVLDGPEWDGWVEMDNDTLGEFVLSHMLKVFLSEDRAKEAAEGWGGDRYAYYEDDAGRQLLVVSTSWDTEADAMEFFDSYVAFMEAKTEEGNWGGSITMPGPWIWYSEDSAAGATREGDSVHFAIGPNLLLVQQALTSLYGNRE
;
A
#
# COMPACT_ATOMS: atom_id res chain seq x y z
N MET A 1 18.34 -18.66 13.97
CA MET A 1 18.98 -17.54 13.25
C MET A 1 18.36 -16.22 13.66
N ARG A 2 17.03 -16.11 13.66
CA ARG A 2 16.27 -14.95 14.17
C ARG A 2 16.41 -14.61 15.67
N GLY A 3 16.68 -15.60 16.52
CA GLY A 3 16.95 -15.39 17.95
C GLY A 3 15.72 -15.43 18.88
N LEU A 4 14.50 -15.39 18.34
CA LEU A 4 13.26 -15.57 19.11
C LEU A 4 13.11 -17.02 19.57
N GLU A 5 12.84 -17.22 20.88
CA GLU A 5 12.51 -18.54 21.44
C GLU A 5 11.00 -18.82 21.29
N SER A 6 10.65 -20.03 20.85
CA SER A 6 9.25 -20.47 20.85
C SER A 6 8.66 -20.48 22.27
N LYS A 7 7.53 -19.79 22.47
CA LYS A 7 6.77 -19.75 23.73
C LYS A 7 5.67 -20.83 23.80
N GLY A 8 5.35 -21.44 22.66
CA GLY A 8 4.32 -22.47 22.52
C GLY A 8 4.50 -23.30 21.26
N GLU A 9 3.86 -24.45 21.22
CA GLU A 9 3.85 -25.32 20.04
C GLU A 9 3.23 -24.59 18.84
N VAL A 10 3.82 -24.79 17.67
CA VAL A 10 3.31 -24.25 16.40
C VAL A 10 2.73 -25.43 15.63
N SER A 11 1.40 -25.44 15.46
CA SER A 11 0.71 -26.46 14.66
C SER A 11 1.11 -26.31 13.20
N GLN A 12 1.30 -27.43 12.49
CA GLN A 12 1.77 -27.44 11.11
C GLN A 12 0.85 -28.30 10.26
N ILE A 13 0.40 -27.75 9.15
CA ILE A 13 -0.49 -28.40 8.19
C ILE A 13 0.18 -28.35 6.83
N PHE A 14 0.36 -29.52 6.22
CA PHE A 14 0.84 -29.64 4.85
C PHE A 14 -0.35 -29.91 3.93
N VAL A 15 -0.46 -29.10 2.88
CA VAL A 15 -1.55 -29.18 1.90
C VAL A 15 -1.00 -29.23 0.49
N THR A 16 -1.80 -29.73 -0.45
CA THR A 16 -1.49 -29.59 -1.88
C THR A 16 -1.67 -28.14 -2.33
N GLU A 17 -1.06 -27.76 -3.45
CA GLU A 17 -1.25 -26.43 -4.07
C GLU A 17 -2.72 -26.12 -4.37
N ALA A 18 -3.47 -27.11 -4.85
CA ALA A 18 -4.91 -26.95 -5.11
C ALA A 18 -5.70 -26.71 -3.80
N GLU A 19 -5.35 -27.40 -2.72
CA GLU A 19 -5.97 -27.18 -1.41
C GLU A 19 -5.56 -25.83 -0.80
N MET A 20 -4.32 -25.37 -1.01
CA MET A 20 -3.87 -24.04 -0.62
C MET A 20 -4.70 -22.97 -1.34
N SER A 21 -4.80 -23.08 -2.67
CA SER A 21 -5.56 -22.16 -3.50
C SER A 21 -7.05 -22.12 -3.11
N GLU A 22 -7.66 -23.27 -2.79
CA GLU A 22 -9.04 -23.34 -2.28
C GLU A 22 -9.19 -22.67 -0.91
N ARG A 23 -8.21 -22.83 0.00
CA ARG A 23 -8.22 -22.18 1.32
C ARG A 23 -8.13 -20.67 1.21
N ILE A 24 -7.21 -20.15 0.40
CA ILE A 24 -7.06 -18.69 0.20
C ILE A 24 -8.34 -18.11 -0.39
N ARG A 25 -8.93 -18.75 -1.41
CA ARG A 25 -10.23 -18.32 -1.95
C ARG A 25 -11.33 -18.31 -0.90
N ALA A 26 -11.41 -19.33 -0.04
CA ALA A 26 -12.40 -19.37 1.03
C ALA A 26 -12.22 -18.22 2.04
N VAL A 27 -10.97 -17.88 2.42
CA VAL A 27 -10.69 -16.73 3.29
C VAL A 27 -11.17 -15.42 2.65
N PHE A 28 -10.88 -15.21 1.37
CA PHE A 28 -11.40 -14.03 0.64
C PHE A 28 -12.93 -14.00 0.61
N GLU A 29 -13.60 -15.13 0.39
CA GLU A 29 -15.06 -15.21 0.37
C GLU A 29 -15.70 -14.99 1.76
N GLU A 30 -15.01 -15.34 2.84
CA GLU A 30 -15.55 -15.29 4.21
C GLU A 30 -15.23 -13.96 4.92
N GLU A 31 -14.03 -13.41 4.73
CA GLU A 31 -13.49 -12.32 5.55
C GLU A 31 -13.36 -10.98 4.82
N VAL A 32 -13.32 -10.95 3.48
CA VAL A 32 -13.12 -9.69 2.72
C VAL A 32 -14.46 -9.08 2.31
N ASP A 33 -14.71 -7.84 2.72
CA ASP A 33 -15.92 -7.11 2.34
C ASP A 33 -15.82 -6.61 0.88
N GLN A 34 -16.65 -7.18 0.01
CA GLN A 34 -16.70 -6.80 -1.40
C GLN A 34 -17.17 -5.36 -1.63
N GLU A 35 -17.93 -4.77 -0.70
CA GLU A 35 -18.33 -3.36 -0.80
C GLU A 35 -17.15 -2.43 -0.56
N GLU A 36 -16.30 -2.73 0.43
CA GLU A 36 -15.06 -1.98 0.69
C GLU A 36 -14.09 -2.11 -0.49
N VAL A 37 -13.86 -3.33 -1.00
CA VAL A 37 -13.00 -3.54 -2.18
C VAL A 37 -13.51 -2.79 -3.42
N GLU A 38 -14.83 -2.66 -3.58
CA GLU A 38 -15.41 -1.90 -4.68
C GLU A 38 -15.23 -0.38 -4.49
N VAL A 39 -15.21 0.12 -3.25
CA VAL A 39 -14.85 1.51 -2.94
C VAL A 39 -13.37 1.76 -3.26
N ASP A 40 -12.46 0.89 -2.82
CA ASP A 40 -11.02 0.97 -3.14
C ASP A 40 -10.79 0.99 -4.64
N ARG A 41 -11.46 0.09 -5.37
CA ARG A 41 -11.37 0.04 -6.83
C ARG A 41 -11.73 1.40 -7.45
N ARG A 42 -12.81 2.05 -6.99
CA ARG A 42 -13.24 3.34 -7.53
C ARG A 42 -12.23 4.45 -7.22
N ILE A 43 -11.65 4.46 -6.02
CA ILE A 43 -10.59 5.40 -5.63
C ILE A 43 -9.37 5.21 -6.54
N LEU A 44 -8.89 3.98 -6.68
CA LEU A 44 -7.73 3.65 -7.52
C LEU A 44 -7.97 3.96 -9.01
N VAL A 45 -9.19 3.78 -9.52
CA VAL A 45 -9.58 4.21 -10.88
C VAL A 45 -9.52 5.73 -11.02
N LEU A 46 -10.00 6.50 -10.03
CA LEU A 46 -9.92 7.96 -10.06
C LEU A 46 -8.47 8.45 -10.05
N LEU A 47 -7.61 7.85 -9.22
CA LEU A 47 -6.17 8.09 -9.21
C LEU A 47 -5.50 7.69 -10.54
N GLY A 48 -6.13 6.81 -11.32
CA GLY A 48 -5.62 6.31 -12.60
C GLY A 48 -4.69 5.11 -12.46
N LEU A 49 -4.74 4.42 -11.32
CA LEU A 49 -3.95 3.23 -11.03
C LEU A 49 -4.58 1.95 -11.59
N LEU A 50 -5.91 1.95 -11.81
CA LEU A 50 -6.65 0.80 -12.35
C LEU A 50 -7.53 1.20 -13.53
N GLU A 51 -7.81 0.20 -14.37
CA GLU A 51 -8.80 0.32 -15.45
C GLU A 51 -10.24 0.26 -14.89
N PRO A 52 -11.22 1.01 -15.47
CA PRO A 52 -12.56 1.12 -14.91
C PRO A 52 -13.37 -0.18 -14.82
N ASP A 53 -13.06 -1.18 -15.66
CA ASP A 53 -13.78 -2.46 -15.76
C ASP A 53 -13.05 -3.64 -15.09
N LEU A 54 -11.92 -3.39 -14.42
CA LEU A 54 -11.21 -4.41 -13.65
C LEU A 54 -12.08 -4.92 -12.50
N ASP A 55 -12.17 -6.23 -12.33
CA ASP A 55 -12.75 -6.85 -11.13
C ASP A 55 -11.66 -6.98 -10.05
N LEU A 56 -11.60 -6.00 -9.14
CA LEU A 56 -10.53 -5.93 -8.14
C LEU A 56 -10.57 -7.10 -7.16
N PHE A 57 -11.77 -7.47 -6.68
CA PHE A 57 -11.94 -8.59 -5.76
C PHE A 57 -11.46 -9.90 -6.37
N GLN A 58 -11.86 -10.17 -7.63
CA GLN A 58 -11.42 -11.37 -8.34
C GLN A 58 -9.91 -11.32 -8.63
N THR A 59 -9.36 -10.15 -8.97
CA THR A 59 -7.93 -9.98 -9.22
C THR A 59 -7.11 -10.30 -7.97
N TYR A 60 -7.48 -9.75 -6.80
CA TYR A 60 -6.81 -10.10 -5.55
C TYR A 60 -6.96 -11.59 -5.24
N THR A 61 -8.17 -12.14 -5.35
CA THR A 61 -8.41 -13.56 -5.10
C THR A 61 -7.52 -14.46 -5.95
N ASP A 62 -7.38 -14.15 -7.24
CA ASP A 62 -6.55 -14.93 -8.16
C ASP A 62 -5.06 -14.77 -7.87
N VAL A 63 -4.57 -13.54 -7.67
CA VAL A 63 -3.17 -13.25 -7.33
C VAL A 63 -2.77 -13.97 -6.03
N TYR A 64 -3.51 -13.78 -4.94
CA TYR A 64 -3.16 -14.38 -3.66
C TYR A 64 -3.28 -15.91 -3.69
N SER A 65 -4.30 -16.46 -4.36
CA SER A 65 -4.47 -17.92 -4.45
C SER A 65 -3.44 -18.62 -5.35
N GLU A 66 -2.71 -17.88 -6.19
CA GLU A 66 -1.59 -18.35 -7.01
C GLU A 66 -0.25 -18.16 -6.28
N GLN A 67 -0.02 -16.99 -5.67
CA GLN A 67 1.27 -16.60 -5.11
C GLN A 67 1.52 -17.11 -3.68
N VAL A 68 0.48 -17.35 -2.88
CA VAL A 68 0.63 -17.81 -1.49
C VAL A 68 0.94 -19.31 -1.44
N VAL A 69 2.21 -19.64 -1.23
CA VAL A 69 2.70 -21.03 -1.09
C VAL A 69 2.83 -21.50 0.36
N GLY A 70 2.64 -20.59 1.32
CA GLY A 70 2.59 -20.84 2.75
C GLY A 70 2.00 -19.63 3.47
N TYR A 71 1.37 -19.85 4.61
CA TYR A 71 0.91 -18.78 5.49
C TYR A 71 0.84 -19.24 6.95
N TYR A 72 0.96 -18.31 7.88
CA TYR A 72 0.64 -18.49 9.29
C TYR A 72 -0.70 -17.82 9.61
N SER A 73 -1.59 -18.52 10.32
CA SER A 73 -2.85 -17.98 10.84
C SER A 73 -2.69 -17.56 12.30
N PRO A 74 -2.72 -16.25 12.62
CA PRO A 74 -2.74 -15.77 14.00
C PRO A 74 -4.00 -16.18 14.76
N GLU A 75 -5.12 -16.43 14.09
CA GLU A 75 -6.37 -16.85 14.75
C GLU A 75 -6.27 -18.31 15.23
N ASP A 76 -5.92 -19.22 14.33
CA ASP A 76 -5.87 -20.66 14.62
C ASP A 76 -4.56 -21.08 15.29
N LYS A 77 -3.54 -20.21 15.24
CA LYS A 77 -2.16 -20.47 15.65
C LYS A 77 -1.55 -21.65 14.88
N GLU A 78 -1.89 -21.75 13.59
CA GLU A 78 -1.45 -22.82 12.69
C GLU A 78 -0.66 -22.28 11.51
N MET A 79 0.34 -23.04 11.10
CA MET A 79 1.16 -22.78 9.93
C MET A 79 0.77 -23.74 8.82
N VAL A 80 0.42 -23.23 7.65
CA VAL A 80 0.02 -24.01 6.49
C VAL A 80 1.07 -23.87 5.40
N ILE A 81 1.58 -25.00 4.89
CA ILE A 81 2.62 -25.02 3.85
C ILE A 81 2.14 -25.86 2.67
N SER A 82 2.26 -25.33 1.46
CA SER A 82 1.96 -26.05 0.22
C SER A 82 3.09 -27.03 -0.12
N THR A 83 2.94 -28.29 0.29
CA THR A 83 3.86 -29.38 -0.07
C THR A 83 3.22 -30.75 0.09
N ASN A 84 3.61 -31.69 -0.76
CA ASN A 84 3.08 -33.06 -0.81
C ASN A 84 3.95 -34.08 -0.06
N THR A 85 4.99 -33.64 0.65
CA THR A 85 6.03 -34.51 1.21
C THR A 85 6.61 -33.95 2.49
N GLU A 86 6.92 -34.83 3.45
CA GLU A 86 7.70 -34.47 4.65
C GLU A 86 9.19 -34.23 4.33
N ASN A 87 9.68 -34.72 3.18
CA ASN A 87 11.01 -34.39 2.68
C ASN A 87 10.95 -33.06 1.90
N LEU A 88 11.06 -31.96 2.65
CA LEU A 88 10.95 -30.60 2.14
C LEU A 88 12.04 -30.28 1.09
N SER A 89 11.62 -29.70 -0.03
CA SER A 89 12.53 -29.14 -1.03
C SER A 89 13.35 -27.96 -0.46
N PRO A 90 14.39 -27.46 -1.15
CA PRO A 90 15.01 -26.18 -0.77
C PRO A 90 13.99 -25.04 -0.65
N GLY A 91 13.05 -24.94 -1.60
CA GLY A 91 11.95 -23.96 -1.59
C GLY A 91 11.07 -24.12 -0.35
N ASP A 92 10.56 -25.33 -0.13
CA ASP A 92 9.68 -25.62 1.01
C ASP A 92 10.37 -25.31 2.34
N ARG A 93 11.70 -25.51 2.45
CA ARG A 93 12.46 -25.19 3.66
C ARG A 93 12.58 -23.69 3.91
N VAL A 94 12.78 -22.88 2.87
CA VAL A 94 12.84 -21.41 3.04
C VAL A 94 11.45 -20.85 3.36
N THR A 95 10.40 -21.32 2.68
CA THR A 95 9.00 -20.99 3.01
C THR A 95 8.67 -21.41 4.45
N TYR A 96 9.04 -22.61 4.87
CA TYR A 96 8.85 -23.04 6.25
C TYR A 96 9.52 -22.10 7.26
N VAL A 97 10.73 -21.61 6.99
CA VAL A 97 11.44 -20.69 7.89
C VAL A 97 10.75 -19.33 7.93
N HIS A 98 10.24 -18.85 6.79
CA HIS A 98 9.44 -17.63 6.70
C HIS A 98 8.20 -17.74 7.60
N GLU A 99 7.37 -18.76 7.37
CA GLU A 99 6.13 -18.93 8.12
C GLU A 99 6.34 -19.27 9.61
N TYR A 100 7.41 -20.01 9.92
CA TYR A 100 7.76 -20.27 11.31
C TYR A 100 8.22 -18.98 12.00
N THR A 101 8.78 -18.01 11.26
CA THR A 101 9.13 -16.70 11.81
C THR A 101 7.89 -15.90 12.14
N HIS A 102 6.86 -15.91 11.28
CA HIS A 102 5.54 -15.33 11.58
C HIS A 102 4.94 -15.91 12.87
N ALA A 103 5.00 -17.23 13.04
CA ALA A 103 4.55 -17.88 14.27
C ALA A 103 5.32 -17.41 15.52
N LEU A 104 6.62 -17.14 15.39
CA LEU A 104 7.42 -16.59 16.50
C LEU A 104 7.09 -15.12 16.75
N GLN A 105 6.92 -14.31 15.70
CA GLN A 105 6.55 -12.90 15.84
C GLN A 105 5.22 -12.75 16.56
N ASP A 106 4.19 -13.50 16.18
CA ASP A 106 2.89 -13.51 16.88
C ASP A 106 3.04 -13.87 18.37
N GLN A 107 3.82 -14.90 18.70
CA GLN A 107 4.10 -15.28 20.09
C GLN A 107 4.82 -14.19 20.89
N HIS A 108 5.58 -13.31 20.25
CA HIS A 108 6.38 -12.28 20.92
C HIS A 108 5.77 -10.90 20.93
N PHE A 109 5.07 -10.51 19.88
CA PHE A 109 4.64 -9.14 19.61
C PHE A 109 3.14 -8.98 19.44
N ASP A 110 2.36 -10.07 19.45
CA ASP A 110 0.89 -10.04 19.35
C ASP A 110 0.40 -9.29 18.10
N LEU A 111 0.75 -9.82 16.92
CA LEU A 111 0.52 -9.17 15.62
C LEU A 111 -0.96 -8.82 15.40
N ALA A 112 -1.87 -9.72 15.76
CA ALA A 112 -3.30 -9.50 15.65
C ALA A 112 -3.80 -8.27 16.45
N ALA A 113 -3.17 -7.95 17.59
CA ALA A 113 -3.51 -6.77 18.37
C ALA A 113 -2.96 -5.47 17.76
N SER A 114 -1.95 -5.54 16.91
CA SER A 114 -1.44 -4.42 16.12
C SER A 114 -2.27 -4.20 14.86
N ASP A 115 -2.56 -5.25 14.10
CA ASP A 115 -3.43 -5.19 12.91
C ASP A 115 -4.79 -4.56 13.26
N LYS A 116 -5.45 -5.09 14.28
CA LYS A 116 -6.72 -4.54 14.76
C LYS A 116 -6.65 -3.05 15.13
N ARG A 117 -5.53 -2.61 15.71
CA ARG A 117 -5.37 -1.20 16.11
C ARG A 117 -5.22 -0.29 14.90
N LEU A 118 -4.51 -0.76 13.88
CA LEU A 118 -4.29 -0.04 12.63
C LEU A 118 -5.60 0.04 11.82
N GLU A 119 -6.33 -1.07 11.73
CA GLU A 119 -7.68 -1.13 11.15
C GLU A 119 -8.64 -0.15 11.87
N GLU A 120 -8.70 -0.18 13.20
CA GLU A 120 -9.53 0.76 13.99
C GLU A 120 -9.10 2.24 13.83
N ALA A 121 -7.86 2.50 13.39
CA ALA A 121 -7.35 3.84 13.16
C ALA A 121 -7.71 4.40 11.77
N GLY A 122 -8.06 3.53 10.79
CA GLY A 122 -8.29 3.93 9.40
C GLY A 122 -7.05 4.61 8.81
N ASN A 123 -5.94 3.87 8.78
CA ASN A 123 -4.67 4.31 8.23
C ASN A 123 -3.96 3.18 7.46
N ASP A 124 -4.33 3.01 6.19
CA ASP A 124 -3.76 1.97 5.33
C ASP A 124 -2.26 2.16 5.03
N ASP A 125 -1.77 3.40 4.97
CA ASP A 125 -0.33 3.69 4.82
C ASP A 125 0.47 3.16 6.03
N ALA A 126 -0.05 3.36 7.25
CA ALA A 126 0.54 2.82 8.47
C ALA A 126 0.41 1.28 8.53
N SER A 127 -0.70 0.72 8.05
CA SER A 127 -0.88 -0.74 7.91
C SER A 127 0.16 -1.35 6.97
N ALA A 128 0.34 -0.77 5.79
CA ALA A 128 1.34 -1.20 4.82
C ALA A 128 2.77 -1.12 5.39
N ALA A 129 3.09 -0.05 6.12
CA ALA A 129 4.37 0.10 6.80
C ALA A 129 4.60 -0.97 7.88
N PHE A 130 3.59 -1.26 8.69
CA PHE A 130 3.67 -2.30 9.71
C PHE A 130 3.86 -3.69 9.08
N HIS A 131 3.12 -4.01 8.01
CA HIS A 131 3.29 -5.28 7.29
C HIS A 131 4.66 -5.40 6.62
N ALA A 132 5.25 -4.30 6.13
CA ALA A 132 6.62 -4.29 5.65
C ALA A 132 7.66 -4.61 6.75
N LEU A 133 7.44 -4.16 8.00
CA LEU A 133 8.28 -4.60 9.13
C LEU A 133 8.13 -6.11 9.40
N VAL A 134 6.89 -6.61 9.43
CA VAL A 134 6.56 -8.02 9.70
C VAL A 134 7.18 -8.94 8.65
N GLU A 135 6.88 -8.70 7.37
CA GLU A 135 7.35 -9.49 6.25
C GLU A 135 8.85 -9.31 6.01
N GLY A 136 9.38 -8.10 6.20
CA GLY A 136 10.81 -7.83 6.11
C GLY A 136 11.64 -8.65 7.10
N ASP A 137 11.15 -8.79 8.34
CA ASP A 137 11.80 -9.61 9.37
C ASP A 137 11.74 -11.11 9.06
N ALA A 138 10.59 -11.62 8.62
CA ALA A 138 10.45 -13.01 8.17
C ALA A 138 11.36 -13.31 6.96
N THR A 139 11.41 -12.39 5.99
CA THR A 139 12.24 -12.49 4.77
C THR A 139 13.73 -12.43 5.10
N LEU A 140 14.15 -11.58 6.04
CA LEU A 140 15.54 -11.52 6.50
C LEU A 140 15.94 -12.82 7.23
N ALA A 141 15.06 -13.37 8.08
CA ALA A 141 15.29 -14.63 8.77
C ALA A 141 15.38 -15.81 7.78
N MET A 142 14.50 -15.85 6.78
CA MET A 142 14.52 -16.78 5.66
C MET A 142 15.85 -16.68 4.89
N SER A 143 16.26 -15.48 4.52
CA SER A 143 17.51 -15.23 3.79
C SER A 143 18.74 -15.66 4.60
N ALA A 144 18.78 -15.32 5.89
CA ALA A 144 19.85 -15.76 6.79
C ALA A 144 19.92 -17.31 6.88
N TYR A 145 18.77 -17.98 6.88
CA TYR A 145 18.71 -19.45 6.81
C TYR A 145 19.26 -19.98 5.51
N ALA A 146 18.82 -19.43 4.37
CA ALA A 146 19.25 -19.85 3.05
C ALA A 146 20.78 -19.78 2.94
N TYR A 147 21.38 -18.63 3.32
CA TYR A 147 22.83 -18.43 3.29
C TYR A 147 23.61 -19.34 4.23
N ALA A 148 23.08 -19.64 5.41
CA ALA A 148 23.80 -20.43 6.41
C ALA A 148 23.67 -21.95 6.20
N SER A 149 22.58 -22.40 5.56
CA SER A 149 22.15 -23.80 5.64
C SER A 149 22.02 -24.49 4.28
N LEU A 150 21.81 -23.75 3.19
CA LEU A 150 21.72 -24.33 1.86
C LEU A 150 23.10 -24.47 1.21
N THR A 151 23.25 -25.49 0.38
CA THR A 151 24.41 -25.68 -0.50
C THR A 151 24.28 -24.82 -1.77
N GLU A 152 25.39 -24.61 -2.50
CA GLU A 152 25.37 -23.89 -3.79
C GLU A 152 24.34 -24.50 -4.76
N ASP A 153 24.30 -25.82 -4.90
CA ASP A 153 23.35 -26.53 -5.76
C ASP A 153 21.88 -26.32 -5.33
N GLU A 154 21.62 -26.15 -4.03
CA GLU A 154 20.27 -25.88 -3.50
C GLU A 154 19.88 -24.41 -3.72
N PHE A 155 20.84 -23.49 -3.67
CA PHE A 155 20.63 -22.07 -3.98
C PHE A 155 20.33 -21.87 -5.47
N ASP A 156 21.05 -22.57 -6.35
CA ASP A 156 20.79 -22.57 -7.79
C ASP A 156 19.38 -23.12 -8.11
N GLN A 157 18.90 -24.09 -7.34
CA GLN A 157 17.52 -24.61 -7.46
C GLN A 157 16.46 -23.56 -7.11
N LEU A 158 16.68 -22.75 -6.08
CA LEU A 158 15.76 -21.65 -5.73
C LEU A 158 15.67 -20.61 -6.86
N SER A 159 16.80 -20.33 -7.52
CA SER A 159 16.85 -19.35 -8.61
C SER A 159 16.27 -19.88 -9.94
N SER A 160 16.01 -21.18 -10.02
CA SER A 160 15.55 -21.87 -11.25
C SER A 160 14.10 -22.36 -11.13
N SER A 161 13.39 -22.02 -10.05
CA SER A 161 11.97 -22.35 -9.91
C SER A 161 11.13 -21.38 -10.74
N ASP A 162 10.86 -21.74 -11.98
CA ASP A 162 9.87 -21.07 -12.82
C ASP A 162 8.46 -21.55 -12.40
N GLY A 163 7.86 -20.85 -11.44
CA GLY A 163 6.42 -20.99 -11.15
C GLY A 163 5.58 -20.39 -12.28
N GLU A 164 4.34 -20.86 -12.43
CA GLU A 164 3.36 -20.21 -13.30
C GLU A 164 2.79 -19.00 -12.53
N ASN A 165 3.20 -17.79 -12.89
CA ASN A 165 2.79 -16.53 -12.25
C ASN A 165 1.78 -15.77 -13.11
N SER A 166 0.88 -16.49 -13.78
CA SER A 166 0.02 -15.90 -14.82
C SER A 166 -0.93 -14.83 -14.25
N ALA A 167 -1.54 -15.07 -13.09
CA ALA A 167 -2.43 -14.11 -12.47
C ALA A 167 -1.67 -12.89 -11.96
N PHE A 168 -0.48 -13.09 -11.37
CA PHE A 168 0.37 -12.00 -10.92
C PHE A 168 0.88 -11.15 -12.10
N ASP A 169 1.41 -11.79 -13.15
CA ASP A 169 1.95 -11.10 -14.33
C ASP A 169 0.87 -10.33 -15.12
N ASP A 170 -0.38 -10.83 -15.13
CA ASP A 170 -1.53 -10.19 -15.79
C ASP A 170 -2.16 -9.08 -14.93
N ALA A 171 -1.87 -9.00 -13.62
CA ALA A 171 -2.41 -7.98 -12.75
C ALA A 171 -1.85 -6.58 -13.10
N PRO A 172 -2.60 -5.49 -12.87
CA PRO A 172 -2.08 -4.13 -13.03
C PRO A 172 -0.78 -3.90 -12.25
N GLU A 173 0.15 -3.13 -12.83
CA GLU A 173 1.49 -2.89 -12.25
C GLU A 173 1.43 -2.39 -10.80
N PHE A 174 0.45 -1.54 -10.48
CA PHE A 174 0.25 -1.06 -9.11
C PHE A 174 -0.08 -2.19 -8.13
N LEU A 175 -0.94 -3.14 -8.51
CA LEU A 175 -1.31 -4.26 -7.63
C LEU A 175 -0.12 -5.21 -7.43
N GLN A 176 0.69 -5.43 -8.48
CA GLN A 176 1.94 -6.17 -8.36
C GLN A 176 2.91 -5.49 -7.38
N ALA A 177 3.08 -4.17 -7.52
CA ALA A 177 3.95 -3.39 -6.64
C ALA A 177 3.45 -3.39 -5.19
N ALA A 178 2.16 -3.20 -4.96
CA ALA A 178 1.55 -3.23 -3.63
C ALA A 178 1.71 -4.60 -2.96
N PHE A 179 1.53 -5.69 -3.71
CA PHE A 179 1.77 -7.05 -3.21
C PHE A 179 3.24 -7.29 -2.83
N LEU A 180 4.19 -6.80 -3.63
CA LEU A 180 5.61 -7.00 -3.40
C LEU A 180 6.22 -6.06 -2.36
N PHE A 181 5.61 -4.90 -2.12
CA PHE A 181 6.12 -3.86 -1.21
C PHE A 181 6.59 -4.41 0.15
N PRO A 182 5.79 -5.17 0.92
CA PRO A 182 6.22 -5.62 2.25
C PRO A 182 7.38 -6.63 2.22
N TYR A 183 7.59 -7.34 1.10
CA TYR A 183 8.68 -8.29 0.94
C TYR A 183 9.97 -7.62 0.46
N VAL A 184 9.85 -6.70 -0.51
CA VAL A 184 10.99 -6.08 -1.19
C VAL A 184 11.50 -4.88 -0.40
N GLU A 185 10.64 -3.89 -0.17
CA GLU A 185 11.02 -2.68 0.57
C GLU A 185 11.14 -3.00 2.07
N GLY A 186 10.29 -3.90 2.58
CA GLY A 186 10.35 -4.36 3.97
C GLY A 186 11.67 -5.05 4.34
N VAL A 187 12.20 -5.94 3.50
CA VAL A 187 13.50 -6.59 3.81
C VAL A 187 14.67 -5.61 3.71
N GLU A 188 14.60 -4.62 2.82
CA GLU A 188 15.60 -3.54 2.77
C GLU A 188 15.58 -2.72 4.06
N PHE A 189 14.41 -2.25 4.48
CA PHE A 189 14.20 -1.52 5.73
C PHE A 189 14.68 -2.32 6.96
N VAL A 190 14.25 -3.57 7.10
CA VAL A 190 14.63 -4.43 8.23
C VAL A 190 16.12 -4.79 8.19
N GLY A 191 16.70 -4.94 7.00
CA GLY A 191 18.14 -5.08 6.81
C GLY A 191 18.92 -3.89 7.38
N GLN A 192 18.45 -2.67 7.15
CA GLN A 192 19.05 -1.47 7.71
C GLN A 192 18.90 -1.39 9.24
N ILE A 193 17.76 -1.80 9.81
CA ILE A 193 17.62 -1.97 11.28
C ILE A 193 18.66 -2.98 11.80
N PHE A 194 18.80 -4.12 11.13
CA PHE A 194 19.74 -5.17 11.51
C PHE A 194 21.19 -4.68 11.52
N GLU A 195 21.59 -3.86 10.55
CA GLU A 195 22.93 -3.27 10.51
C GLU A 195 23.22 -2.34 11.69
N HIS A 196 22.20 -1.70 12.26
CA HIS A 196 22.33 -0.75 13.37
C HIS A 196 22.40 -1.42 14.75
N GLY A 197 21.70 -2.54 14.94
CA GLY A 197 21.65 -3.18 16.26
C GLY A 197 21.33 -4.67 16.28
N GLY A 198 21.40 -5.34 15.13
CA GLY A 198 21.09 -6.76 14.99
C GLY A 198 19.62 -7.09 15.29
N TRP A 199 19.37 -8.35 15.64
CA TRP A 199 18.01 -8.84 15.92
C TRP A 199 17.32 -8.11 17.08
N ASP A 200 18.06 -7.69 18.10
CA ASP A 200 17.49 -6.95 19.23
C ASP A 200 16.91 -5.58 18.79
N ALA A 201 17.47 -4.96 17.75
CA ALA A 201 16.92 -3.72 17.19
C ALA A 201 15.64 -3.96 16.39
N ILE A 202 15.53 -5.10 15.71
CA ILE A 202 14.29 -5.52 15.03
C ILE A 202 13.19 -5.80 16.07
N ASP A 203 13.52 -6.51 17.15
CA ASP A 203 12.57 -6.74 18.26
C ASP A 203 12.09 -5.41 18.87
N ALA A 204 12.97 -4.41 18.97
CA ALA A 204 12.60 -3.09 19.44
C ALA A 204 11.67 -2.34 18.47
N ALA A 205 11.82 -2.53 17.16
CA ALA A 205 10.96 -1.93 16.15
C ALA A 205 9.50 -2.41 16.26
N PHE A 206 9.24 -3.64 16.70
CA PHE A 206 7.86 -4.09 16.98
C PHE A 206 7.19 -3.34 18.14
N SER A 207 7.98 -2.68 19.01
CA SER A 207 7.44 -1.84 20.09
C SER A 207 7.21 -0.38 19.67
N ASP A 208 7.85 0.06 18.59
CA ASP A 208 7.75 1.38 18.00
C ASP A 208 7.81 1.24 16.46
N PRO A 209 6.73 0.72 15.84
CA PRO A 209 6.75 0.33 14.43
C PRO A 209 6.88 1.55 13.50
N PRO A 210 7.32 1.34 12.24
CA PRO A 210 7.21 2.37 11.22
C PRO A 210 5.75 2.81 11.06
N LYS A 211 5.55 4.11 10.78
CA LYS A 211 4.23 4.76 10.84
C LYS A 211 3.68 5.12 9.46
N SER A 212 4.48 4.96 8.42
CA SER A 212 4.16 5.31 7.03
C SER A 212 5.03 4.53 6.07
N THR A 213 4.60 4.41 4.82
CA THR A 213 5.45 3.84 3.76
C THR A 213 6.72 4.66 3.54
N GLU A 214 6.72 5.96 3.84
CA GLU A 214 7.92 6.79 3.85
C GLU A 214 8.99 6.27 4.83
N HIS A 215 8.63 5.78 6.02
CA HIS A 215 9.60 5.19 6.94
C HIS A 215 10.28 3.94 6.37
N ILE A 216 9.56 3.18 5.53
CA ILE A 216 10.08 1.99 4.88
C ILE A 216 11.03 2.38 3.75
N LEU A 217 10.65 3.38 2.94
CA LEU A 217 11.41 3.87 1.79
C LEU A 217 12.65 4.68 2.22
N HIS A 218 12.58 5.40 3.34
CA HIS A 218 13.60 6.33 3.83
C HIS A 218 13.92 6.05 5.31
N PHE A 219 14.76 5.03 5.53
CA PHE A 219 15.12 4.56 6.88
C PHE A 219 15.66 5.65 7.81
N GLU A 220 16.34 6.68 7.29
CA GLU A 220 16.83 7.80 8.10
C GLU A 220 15.70 8.59 8.78
N LYS A 221 14.51 8.66 8.16
CA LYS A 221 13.33 9.31 8.77
C LYS A 221 12.84 8.52 9.97
N TYR A 222 12.68 7.20 9.81
CA TYR A 222 12.40 6.28 10.92
C TYR A 222 13.46 6.37 12.03
N LEU A 223 14.75 6.34 11.67
CA LEU A 223 15.85 6.40 12.64
C LEU A 223 15.87 7.72 13.41
N SER A 224 15.48 8.82 12.77
CA SER A 224 15.41 10.13 13.40
C SER A 224 14.18 10.30 14.32
N GLY A 225 13.20 9.42 14.21
CA GLY A 225 11.91 9.50 14.89
C GLY A 225 11.04 10.64 14.35
N GLU A 226 11.15 10.92 13.05
CA GLU A 226 10.19 11.76 12.34
C GLU A 226 8.83 11.06 12.35
N ASP A 227 7.75 11.80 12.55
CA ASP A 227 6.40 11.24 12.55
C ASP A 227 5.63 11.89 11.40
N PRO A 228 4.81 11.13 10.65
CA PRO A 228 3.92 11.69 9.65
C PRO A 228 3.04 12.80 10.22
N LEU A 229 2.90 13.88 9.46
CA LEU A 229 2.06 15.03 9.75
C LEU A 229 0.59 14.64 9.64
N GLU A 230 -0.18 14.98 10.66
CA GLU A 230 -1.62 14.80 10.66
C GLU A 230 -2.29 15.81 9.72
N VAL A 231 -2.91 15.33 8.64
CA VAL A 231 -3.66 16.15 7.69
C VAL A 231 -5.17 15.95 7.90
N SER A 232 -5.89 17.05 8.13
CA SER A 232 -7.34 17.04 8.26
C SER A 232 -8.02 17.51 6.99
N LEU A 233 -9.05 16.78 6.54
CA LEU A 233 -9.81 17.12 5.33
C LEU A 233 -11.29 17.26 5.68
N ASN A 234 -11.87 18.44 5.42
CA ASN A 234 -13.29 18.72 5.63
C ASN A 234 -13.85 19.43 4.39
N VAL A 235 -14.58 18.70 3.54
CA VAL A 235 -15.03 19.20 2.24
C VAL A 235 -16.53 19.47 2.19
N LEU A 236 -17.35 18.59 2.79
CA LEU A 236 -18.82 18.62 2.65
C LEU A 236 -19.54 19.70 3.49
N ASP A 237 -18.95 20.89 3.57
CA ASP A 237 -19.55 22.04 4.24
C ASP A 237 -20.35 22.88 3.23
N GLY A 238 -21.69 22.81 3.27
CA GLY A 238 -22.56 23.69 2.49
C GLY A 238 -23.68 22.99 1.70
N PRO A 239 -24.68 23.74 1.22
CA PRO A 239 -25.85 23.18 0.53
C PRO A 239 -25.53 22.54 -0.84
N GLU A 240 -24.39 22.85 -1.47
CA GLU A 240 -23.94 22.18 -2.69
C GLU A 240 -23.63 20.69 -2.51
N TRP A 241 -23.40 20.27 -1.27
CA TRP A 241 -23.09 18.89 -0.89
C TRP A 241 -24.32 18.10 -0.41
N ASP A 242 -25.52 18.69 -0.50
CA ASP A 242 -26.77 17.99 -0.18
C ASP A 242 -26.88 16.71 -1.04
N GLY A 243 -26.90 15.55 -0.36
CA GLY A 243 -27.00 14.22 -0.99
C GLY A 243 -25.67 13.53 -1.28
N TRP A 244 -24.53 14.14 -0.93
CA TRP A 244 -23.22 13.47 -0.92
C TRP A 244 -22.96 12.79 0.42
N VAL A 245 -22.32 11.63 0.38
CA VAL A 245 -21.96 10.81 1.54
C VAL A 245 -20.48 10.47 1.45
N GLU A 246 -19.77 10.58 2.57
CA GLU A 246 -18.40 10.06 2.69
C GLU A 246 -18.46 8.54 2.70
N MET A 247 -17.83 7.95 1.70
CA MET A 247 -17.73 6.51 1.56
C MET A 247 -16.45 6.00 2.19
N ASP A 248 -15.37 6.78 2.11
CA ASP A 248 -14.09 6.45 2.71
C ASP A 248 -13.18 7.69 2.95
N ASN A 249 -12.23 7.58 3.88
CA ASN A 249 -11.32 8.64 4.32
C ASN A 249 -10.04 8.07 4.94
N ASP A 250 -8.95 8.08 4.17
CA ASP A 250 -7.68 7.49 4.59
C ASP A 250 -6.46 8.28 4.05
N THR A 251 -5.27 7.69 4.12
CA THR A 251 -3.95 8.21 3.82
C THR A 251 -3.40 7.39 2.65
N LEU A 252 -2.97 8.07 1.59
CA LEU A 252 -2.36 7.39 0.44
C LEU A 252 -0.91 6.98 0.74
N GLY A 253 -0.16 7.85 1.42
CA GLY A 253 1.27 7.64 1.65
C GLY A 253 2.14 7.94 0.43
N GLU A 254 3.45 8.01 0.68
CA GLU A 254 4.45 8.24 -0.37
C GLU A 254 4.42 7.15 -1.46
N PHE A 255 4.25 5.89 -1.05
CA PHE A 255 4.25 4.75 -1.97
C PHE A 255 3.15 4.87 -3.03
N VAL A 256 1.90 5.18 -2.63
CA VAL A 256 0.79 5.29 -3.58
C VAL A 256 0.92 6.53 -4.45
N LEU A 257 1.34 7.67 -3.88
CA LEU A 257 1.52 8.92 -4.63
C LEU A 257 2.61 8.79 -5.70
N SER A 258 3.73 8.15 -5.39
CA SER A 258 4.79 7.88 -6.37
C SER A 258 4.29 6.95 -7.49
N HIS A 259 3.54 5.89 -7.17
CA HIS A 259 2.99 4.98 -8.18
C HIS A 259 1.92 5.65 -9.05
N MET A 260 1.11 6.55 -8.49
CA MET A 260 0.16 7.35 -9.26
C MET A 260 0.90 8.18 -10.32
N LEU A 261 1.95 8.89 -9.93
CA LEU A 261 2.74 9.70 -10.85
C LEU A 261 3.46 8.83 -11.92
N LYS A 262 3.94 7.65 -11.53
CA LYS A 262 4.66 6.69 -12.39
C LYS A 262 3.82 6.20 -13.58
N VAL A 263 2.49 6.25 -13.51
CA VAL A 263 1.60 5.84 -14.62
C VAL A 263 1.94 6.60 -15.92
N PHE A 264 2.27 7.89 -15.82
CA PHE A 264 2.60 8.72 -17.00
C PHE A 264 3.98 9.37 -16.96
N LEU A 265 4.65 9.35 -15.81
CA LEU A 265 5.99 9.90 -15.64
C LEU A 265 7.03 8.78 -15.54
N SER A 266 8.30 9.11 -15.79
CA SER A 266 9.39 8.17 -15.52
C SER A 266 9.47 7.86 -14.03
N GLU A 267 9.81 6.62 -13.68
CA GLU A 267 10.00 6.17 -12.30
C GLU A 267 10.86 7.12 -11.45
N ASP A 268 12.04 7.52 -11.96
CA ASP A 268 12.94 8.46 -11.25
C ASP A 268 12.23 9.77 -10.88
N ARG A 269 11.47 10.34 -11.81
CA ARG A 269 10.73 11.60 -11.58
C ARG A 269 9.57 11.40 -10.60
N ALA A 270 8.90 10.25 -10.67
CA ALA A 270 7.78 9.94 -9.80
C ALA A 270 8.22 9.72 -8.34
N LYS A 271 9.37 9.06 -8.15
CA LYS A 271 10.04 8.91 -6.85
C LYS A 271 10.52 10.25 -6.30
N GLU A 272 11.31 11.00 -7.09
CA GLU A 272 11.81 12.33 -6.69
C GLU A 272 10.66 13.26 -6.30
N ALA A 273 9.57 13.28 -7.07
CA ALA A 273 8.42 14.12 -6.77
C ALA A 273 7.57 13.69 -5.56
N ALA A 274 7.70 12.45 -5.09
CA ALA A 274 7.02 11.94 -3.91
C ALA A 274 7.92 11.98 -2.66
N GLU A 275 9.24 12.08 -2.84
CA GLU A 275 10.21 12.26 -1.76
C GLU A 275 9.92 13.57 -0.99
N GLY A 276 10.04 13.52 0.34
CA GLY A 276 9.68 14.65 1.20
C GLY A 276 8.19 14.78 1.48
N TRP A 277 7.42 13.71 1.20
CA TRP A 277 6.04 13.58 1.68
C TRP A 277 6.03 13.72 3.20
N GLY A 278 5.28 14.68 3.73
CA GLY A 278 5.17 14.87 5.17
C GLY A 278 3.94 14.19 5.76
N GLY A 279 2.91 13.94 4.96
CA GLY A 279 1.61 13.43 5.41
C GLY A 279 0.52 13.75 4.40
N ASP A 280 -0.54 12.95 4.35
CA ASP A 280 -1.70 13.26 3.52
C ASP A 280 -3.02 12.76 4.11
N ARG A 281 -4.11 13.19 3.48
CA ARG A 281 -5.43 12.64 3.68
C ARG A 281 -6.23 12.75 2.38
N TYR A 282 -6.93 11.69 2.03
CA TYR A 282 -7.99 11.73 1.05
C TYR A 282 -9.36 11.53 1.69
N ALA A 283 -10.40 12.00 1.01
CA ALA A 283 -11.75 11.55 1.26
C ALA A 283 -12.46 11.30 -0.06
N TYR A 284 -13.20 10.20 -0.09
CA TYR A 284 -13.97 9.72 -1.21
C TYR A 284 -15.46 9.84 -0.92
N TYR A 285 -16.17 10.49 -1.83
CA TYR A 285 -17.57 10.79 -1.70
C TYR A 285 -18.37 10.27 -2.89
N GLU A 286 -19.58 9.80 -2.61
CA GLU A 286 -20.59 9.47 -3.62
C GLU A 286 -21.91 10.19 -3.34
N ASP A 287 -22.70 10.43 -4.39
CA ASP A 287 -24.06 10.96 -4.26
C ASP A 287 -25.15 9.94 -4.63
N ASP A 288 -26.41 10.29 -4.37
CA ASP A 288 -27.58 9.45 -4.70
C ASP A 288 -27.68 9.05 -6.19
N ALA A 289 -26.95 9.72 -7.09
CA ALA A 289 -26.90 9.43 -8.52
C ALA A 289 -25.67 8.58 -8.92
N GLY A 290 -24.83 8.17 -7.96
CA GLY A 290 -23.59 7.44 -8.19
C GLY A 290 -22.46 8.29 -8.78
N ARG A 291 -22.52 9.62 -8.65
CA ARG A 291 -21.42 10.50 -9.04
C ARG A 291 -20.36 10.47 -7.94
N GLN A 292 -19.11 10.48 -8.37
CA GLN A 292 -17.96 10.25 -7.51
C GLN A 292 -17.13 11.53 -7.36
N LEU A 293 -16.61 11.79 -6.17
CA LEU A 293 -15.68 12.89 -5.88
C LEU A 293 -14.58 12.38 -4.96
N LEU A 294 -13.34 12.48 -5.41
CA LEU A 294 -12.14 12.26 -4.60
C LEU A 294 -11.49 13.61 -4.32
N VAL A 295 -11.14 13.87 -3.07
CA VAL A 295 -10.37 15.05 -2.67
C VAL A 295 -9.18 14.61 -1.84
N VAL A 296 -8.00 15.12 -2.16
CA VAL A 296 -6.74 14.79 -1.50
C VAL A 296 -6.05 16.07 -1.06
N SER A 297 -5.50 16.04 0.15
CA SER A 297 -4.65 17.07 0.71
C SER A 297 -3.34 16.45 1.18
N THR A 298 -2.22 16.95 0.69
CA THR A 298 -0.88 16.51 1.07
C THR A 298 -0.12 17.66 1.73
N SER A 299 0.75 17.33 2.68
CA SER A 299 1.71 18.21 3.33
C SER A 299 3.10 17.68 3.04
N TRP A 300 4.08 18.57 2.91
CA TRP A 300 5.45 18.23 2.50
C TRP A 300 6.46 18.82 3.48
N ASP A 301 7.66 18.25 3.53
CA ASP A 301 8.75 18.69 4.41
C ASP A 301 9.13 20.15 4.17
N THR A 302 9.09 20.57 2.90
CA THR A 302 9.37 21.94 2.51
C THR A 302 8.44 22.45 1.40
N GLU A 303 8.37 23.79 1.26
CA GLU A 303 7.69 24.40 0.11
C GLU A 303 8.29 24.01 -1.25
N ALA A 304 9.54 23.55 -1.28
CA ALA A 304 10.20 23.09 -2.51
C ALA A 304 9.67 21.72 -2.92
N ASP A 305 9.55 20.79 -1.97
CA ASP A 305 9.01 19.45 -2.20
C ASP A 305 7.54 19.53 -2.63
N ALA A 306 6.75 20.38 -1.97
CA ALA A 306 5.37 20.68 -2.39
C ALA A 306 5.28 21.25 -3.81
N MET A 307 6.25 22.09 -4.22
CA MET A 307 6.30 22.60 -5.59
C MET A 307 6.65 21.48 -6.59
N GLU A 308 7.61 20.64 -6.25
CA GLU A 308 8.05 19.54 -7.10
C GLU A 308 6.94 18.52 -7.34
N PHE A 309 6.23 18.12 -6.29
CA PHE A 309 5.05 17.29 -6.42
C PHE A 309 3.98 17.97 -7.27
N PHE A 310 3.67 19.25 -7.01
CA PHE A 310 2.66 19.98 -7.76
C PHE A 310 2.98 20.06 -9.26
N ASP A 311 4.22 20.40 -9.62
CA ASP A 311 4.67 20.50 -11.01
C ASP A 311 4.65 19.12 -11.70
N SER A 312 4.93 18.04 -10.96
CA SER A 312 4.81 16.66 -11.45
C SER A 312 3.37 16.20 -11.57
N TYR A 313 2.48 16.56 -10.65
CA TYR A 313 1.04 16.33 -10.77
C TYR A 313 0.45 17.04 -11.99
N VAL A 314 0.83 18.29 -12.24
CA VAL A 314 0.45 19.03 -13.44
C VAL A 314 0.90 18.29 -14.70
N ALA A 315 2.16 17.83 -14.75
CA ALA A 315 2.69 17.09 -15.90
C ALA A 315 2.00 15.72 -16.08
N PHE A 316 1.71 15.02 -14.99
CA PHE A 316 0.91 13.79 -14.98
C PHE A 316 -0.47 14.04 -15.59
N MET A 317 -1.16 15.10 -15.16
CA MET A 317 -2.47 15.45 -15.69
C MET A 317 -2.40 15.84 -17.16
N GLU A 318 -1.40 16.61 -17.59
CA GLU A 318 -1.19 16.96 -19.00
C GLU A 318 -1.03 15.69 -19.86
N ALA A 319 -0.19 14.74 -19.44
CA ALA A 319 -0.02 13.47 -20.15
C ALA A 319 -1.33 12.65 -20.19
N LYS A 320 -2.02 12.52 -19.05
CA LYS A 320 -3.34 11.87 -18.95
C LYS A 320 -4.37 12.51 -19.90
N THR A 321 -4.33 13.85 -20.03
CA THR A 321 -5.24 14.58 -20.92
C THR A 321 -4.98 14.35 -22.40
N GLU A 322 -3.71 14.23 -22.80
CA GLU A 322 -3.31 13.95 -24.19
C GLU A 322 -3.78 12.57 -24.64
N GLU A 323 -3.72 11.57 -23.75
CA GLU A 323 -4.24 10.22 -24.03
C GLU A 323 -5.76 10.12 -23.93
N GLY A 324 -6.38 10.81 -22.96
CA GLY A 324 -7.80 10.69 -22.62
C GLY A 324 -8.76 11.68 -23.30
N ASN A 325 -8.30 12.54 -24.21
CA ASN A 325 -9.10 13.63 -24.82
C ASN A 325 -9.72 14.63 -23.81
N TRP A 326 -9.01 14.97 -22.74
CA TRP A 326 -9.46 16.02 -21.82
C TRP A 326 -9.10 17.41 -22.38
N GLY A 327 -9.95 18.41 -22.13
CA GLY A 327 -9.64 19.82 -22.36
C GLY A 327 -8.93 20.43 -21.16
N GLY A 328 -7.92 21.28 -21.39
CA GLY A 328 -7.22 22.04 -20.33
C GLY A 328 -7.59 23.52 -20.34
N SER A 329 -7.80 24.11 -19.17
CA SER A 329 -7.90 25.57 -19.02
C SER A 329 -7.33 26.04 -17.69
N ILE A 330 -6.44 27.03 -17.74
CA ILE A 330 -5.94 27.69 -16.54
C ILE A 330 -6.95 28.76 -16.12
N THR A 331 -7.52 28.63 -14.91
CA THR A 331 -8.27 29.71 -14.27
C THR A 331 -7.28 30.60 -13.51
N MET A 332 -6.86 31.74 -14.07
CA MET A 332 -6.05 32.71 -13.33
C MET A 332 -6.88 33.92 -12.86
N PRO A 333 -6.87 34.26 -11.56
CA PRO A 333 -6.31 33.50 -10.42
C PRO A 333 -7.21 32.30 -10.03
N GLY A 334 -6.62 31.17 -9.64
CA GLY A 334 -7.38 29.96 -9.26
C GLY A 334 -6.60 28.65 -9.42
N PRO A 335 -7.23 27.51 -9.10
CA PRO A 335 -6.65 26.19 -9.29
C PRO A 335 -6.36 25.91 -10.77
N TRP A 336 -5.38 25.04 -11.00
CA TRP A 336 -5.19 24.40 -12.31
C TRP A 336 -6.31 23.40 -12.50
N ILE A 337 -7.02 23.46 -13.64
CA ILE A 337 -8.17 22.61 -13.89
C ILE A 337 -8.07 21.94 -15.26
N TRP A 338 -8.44 20.66 -15.28
CA TRP A 338 -8.63 19.83 -16.46
C TRP A 338 -10.06 19.31 -16.46
N TYR A 339 -10.70 19.23 -17.62
CA TYR A 339 -12.08 18.74 -17.71
C TYR A 339 -12.37 18.02 -19.02
N SER A 340 -13.26 17.04 -18.97
CA SER A 340 -13.84 16.32 -20.11
C SER A 340 -15.35 16.55 -20.15
N GLU A 341 -16.08 15.79 -20.96
CA GLU A 341 -17.56 15.86 -20.99
C GLU A 341 -18.18 15.43 -19.66
N ASP A 342 -17.59 14.43 -19.00
CA ASP A 342 -18.17 13.72 -17.84
C ASP A 342 -17.28 13.75 -16.59
N SER A 343 -16.15 14.46 -16.62
CA SER A 343 -15.21 14.52 -15.50
C SER A 343 -14.44 15.83 -15.42
N ALA A 344 -13.92 16.14 -14.24
CA ALA A 344 -12.97 17.21 -14.02
C ALA A 344 -11.95 16.81 -12.96
N ALA A 345 -10.79 17.43 -13.03
CA ALA A 345 -9.73 17.31 -12.05
C ALA A 345 -9.14 18.70 -11.80
N GLY A 346 -8.65 18.95 -10.60
CA GLY A 346 -8.08 20.23 -10.27
C GLY A 346 -6.98 20.13 -9.22
N ALA A 347 -6.03 21.06 -9.28
CA ALA A 347 -4.90 21.10 -8.37
C ALA A 347 -4.60 22.51 -7.85
N THR A 348 -4.27 22.44 -6.57
CA THR A 348 -3.94 23.40 -5.54
C THR A 348 -2.52 23.44 -5.00
N ARG A 349 -1.83 24.58 -4.85
CA ARG A 349 -0.68 24.64 -3.92
C ARG A 349 -0.76 25.87 -3.00
N GLU A 350 -0.54 25.66 -1.71
CA GLU A 350 -0.41 26.70 -0.69
C GLU A 350 0.74 26.36 0.25
N GLY A 351 1.83 27.14 0.19
CA GLY A 351 3.01 26.87 1.01
C GLY A 351 3.59 25.48 0.74
N ASP A 352 3.65 24.67 1.79
CA ASP A 352 4.10 23.28 1.84
C ASP A 352 2.95 22.27 1.65
N SER A 353 1.76 22.72 1.24
CA SER A 353 0.60 21.85 1.01
C SER A 353 0.17 21.83 -0.45
N VAL A 354 -0.23 20.66 -0.94
CA VAL A 354 -0.87 20.47 -2.25
C VAL A 354 -2.25 19.87 -2.04
N HIS A 355 -3.24 20.41 -2.74
CA HIS A 355 -4.60 19.86 -2.72
C HIS A 355 -5.03 19.52 -4.13
N PHE A 356 -5.60 18.34 -4.37
CA PHE A 356 -6.18 18.01 -5.65
C PHE A 356 -7.51 17.30 -5.49
N ALA A 357 -8.36 17.43 -6.51
CA ALA A 357 -9.68 16.82 -6.50
C ALA A 357 -10.03 16.29 -7.89
N ILE A 358 -10.74 15.18 -7.93
CA ILE A 358 -11.24 14.54 -9.16
C ILE A 358 -12.72 14.28 -8.96
N GLY A 359 -13.55 14.75 -9.89
CA GLY A 359 -15.01 14.67 -9.74
C GLY A 359 -15.74 14.74 -11.07
N PRO A 360 -17.08 14.81 -11.03
CA PRO A 360 -17.91 14.58 -12.22
C PRO A 360 -18.04 15.83 -13.10
N ASN A 361 -17.64 17.00 -12.60
CA ASN A 361 -17.63 18.24 -13.39
C ASN A 361 -16.79 19.33 -12.73
N LEU A 362 -16.48 20.35 -13.54
CA LEU A 362 -15.70 21.53 -13.18
C LEU A 362 -16.19 22.25 -11.92
N LEU A 363 -17.52 22.42 -11.77
CA LEU A 363 -18.09 23.24 -10.69
C LEU A 363 -17.82 22.59 -9.34
N LEU A 364 -18.08 21.29 -9.21
CA LEU A 364 -17.90 20.57 -7.94
C LEU A 364 -16.41 20.48 -7.55
N VAL A 365 -15.52 20.21 -8.52
CA VAL A 365 -14.08 20.21 -8.27
C VAL A 365 -13.59 21.58 -7.79
N GLN A 366 -14.07 22.66 -8.40
CA GLN A 366 -13.73 24.02 -7.96
C GLN A 366 -14.27 24.31 -6.55
N GLN A 367 -15.48 23.88 -6.23
CA GLN A 367 -16.06 24.06 -4.89
C GLN A 367 -15.28 23.28 -3.83
N ALA A 368 -14.94 22.01 -4.11
CA ALA A 368 -14.12 21.19 -3.23
C ALA A 368 -12.77 21.87 -2.91
N LEU A 369 -12.02 22.27 -3.94
CA LEU A 369 -10.72 22.94 -3.74
C LEU A 369 -10.85 24.31 -3.05
N THR A 370 -11.94 25.03 -3.29
CA THR A 370 -12.18 26.33 -2.64
C THR A 370 -12.50 26.17 -1.15
N SER A 371 -13.14 25.07 -0.74
CA SER A 371 -13.42 24.79 0.68
C SER A 371 -12.13 24.68 1.51
N LEU A 372 -11.07 24.14 0.89
CA LEU A 372 -9.75 23.97 1.51
C LEU A 372 -8.99 25.30 1.68
N TYR A 373 -9.28 26.30 0.83
CA TYR A 373 -8.70 27.64 0.90
C TYR A 373 -9.26 28.54 2.02
N GLY A 374 -10.38 28.17 2.65
CA GLY A 374 -11.17 29.05 3.52
C GLY A 374 -11.15 28.73 5.01
N ASN A 375 -10.72 27.53 5.41
CA ASN A 375 -10.82 27.03 6.78
C ASN A 375 -9.56 27.28 7.63
N ARG A 376 -9.12 28.54 7.71
CA ARG A 376 -8.24 29.02 8.79
C ARG A 376 -8.96 30.12 9.56
N GLU A 377 -9.57 29.77 10.70
CA GLU A 377 -9.93 30.73 11.76
C GLU A 377 -8.69 31.23 12.51
#